data_AF-A0AAU7Z970-F1
#
_entry.id   AF-A0AAU7Z970-F1
#
_cell.length_a   1.000
_cell.length_b   1.000
_cell.length_c   1.000
_cell.angle_alpha   90.00
_cell.angle_beta   90.00
_cell.angle_gamma   90.00
#
_symmetry.space_group_name_H-M   'P 1'
#
loop_
_entity.id
_entity.type
_entity.pdbx_description
1 polymer ?
#
loop_
_entity_poly.entity_id
_entity_poly.type
_entity_poly.pdbx_seq_one_letter_code
_entity_poly.pdbx_strand_id
1 'polypeptide(L)' 'MPLSPRELLEKELESVVRDIDAIEYQIASDPPDTSGELLRLREIQRTYRGMAASLRQAIALEDSHHIA' A
#
# COMPACT_ATOMS: atom_id res chain seq x y z
N MET A 1 -10.31 15.78 18.03
CA MET A 1 -11.37 15.05 17.28
C MET A 1 -10.78 13.70 16.89
N PRO A 2 -11.42 12.57 17.21
CA PRO A 2 -11.00 11.26 16.70
C PRO A 2 -11.16 11.24 15.17
N LEU A 3 -10.28 10.51 14.49
CA LEU A 3 -10.38 10.30 13.04
C LEU A 3 -11.61 9.47 12.74
N SER A 4 -12.31 9.82 11.66
CA SER A 4 -13.37 8.99 11.11
C SER A 4 -12.80 7.66 10.59
N PRO A 5 -13.61 6.58 10.53
CA PRO A 5 -13.19 5.31 9.96
C PRO A 5 -12.58 5.44 8.55
N ARG A 6 -13.15 6.34 7.74
CA ARG A 6 -12.61 6.70 6.42
C ARG A 6 -11.21 7.32 6.50
N GLU A 7 -11.02 8.35 7.32
CA GLU A 7 -9.72 9.02 7.45
C GLU A 7 -8.63 8.06 7.96
N LEU A 8 -9.00 7.07 8.78
CA LEU A 8 -8.08 6.00 9.18
C LEU A 8 -7.68 5.15 7.97
N LEU A 9 -8.64 4.67 7.17
CA LEU A 9 -8.35 3.87 5.97
C LEU A 9 -7.53 4.65 4.94
N GLU A 10 -7.79 5.94 4.76
CA GLU A 10 -7.02 6.82 3.86
C GLU A 10 -5.58 7.01 4.34
N LYS A 11 -5.34 7.17 5.65
CA LYS A 11 -3.99 7.23 6.22
C LYS A 11 -3.23 5.92 6.08
N GLU A 12 -3.90 4.79 6.32
CA GLU A 12 -3.28 3.47 6.11
C GLU A 12 -2.93 3.26 4.63
N LEU A 13 -3.81 3.67 3.71
CA LEU A 13 -3.53 3.61 2.28
C LEU A 13 -2.33 4.50 1.90
N GLU A 14 -2.26 5.72 2.45
CA GLU A 14 -1.13 6.62 2.22
C GLU A 14 0.19 6.00 2.70
N SER A 15 0.19 5.37 3.89
CA SER A 15 1.36 4.67 4.42
C SER A 15 1.79 3.52 3.51
N VAL A 16 0.85 2.67 3.10
CA VAL A 16 1.11 1.53 2.22
C VAL A 16 1.64 1.99 0.85
N VAL A 17 1.13 3.09 0.30
CA VAL A 17 1.63 3.65 -0.97
C VAL A 17 3.05 4.16 -0.82
N ARG A 18 3.38 4.86 0.27
CA ARG A 18 4.76 5.31 0.53
C ARG A 18 5.74 4.14 0.66
N ASP A 19 5.31 3.05 1.30
CA ASP A 19 6.14 1.84 1.42
C ASP A 19 6.39 1.18 0.06
N ILE A 20 5.39 1.15 -0.82
CA ILE A 20 5.55 0.68 -2.21
C ILE A 20 6.57 1.54 -2.95
N ASP A 21 6.44 2.87 -2.86
CA ASP A 21 7.33 3.81 -3.53
C ASP A 21 8.77 3.69 -3.01
N ALA A 22 8.95 3.48 -1.70
CA ALA A 22 10.25 3.26 -1.10
C ALA A 22 10.91 1.96 -1.61
N ILE A 23 10.15 0.87 -1.72
CA ILE A 23 10.64 -0.39 -2.29
C ILE A 23 10.99 -0.21 -3.77
N GLU A 24 10.17 0.51 -4.54
CA GLU A 24 10.44 0.80 -5.95
C GLU A 24 11.71 1.63 -6.13
N TYR A 25 11.88 2.66 -5.30
CA TYR A 25 13.07 3.48 -5.28
C TYR A 25 14.31 2.68 -4.90
N GLN A 26 14.22 1.81 -3.89
CA GLN A 26 15.32 0.93 -3.48
C GLN A 26 15.74 0.01 -4.63
N ILE A 27 14.80 -0.70 -5.26
CA ILE A 27 15.10 -1.58 -6.39
C ILE A 27 15.74 -0.82 -7.57
N ALA A 28 15.31 0.42 -7.81
CA ALA A 28 15.81 1.22 -8.93
C ALA A 28 17.19 1.85 -8.65
N SER A 29 17.42 2.30 -7.41
CA SER A 29 18.62 3.06 -7.04
C SER A 29 19.75 2.18 -6.53
N ASP A 30 19.40 1.08 -5.84
CA ASP A 30 20.32 0.13 -5.24
C ASP A 30 19.76 -1.29 -5.42
N PRO A 31 19.75 -1.82 -6.66
CA PRO A 31 19.22 -3.14 -6.94
C PRO A 31 20.00 -4.20 -6.16
N PRO A 32 19.32 -5.17 -5.54
CA PRO A 32 20.02 -6.22 -4.80
C PRO A 32 20.99 -7.00 -5.70
N ASP A 33 22.17 -7.29 -5.16
CA ASP A 33 23.22 -8.04 -5.85
C ASP A 33 22.81 -9.48 -6.19
N THR A 34 21.84 -10.04 -5.43
CA THR A 34 21.36 -11.39 -5.63
C THR A 34 19.94 -11.43 -6.21
N SER A 35 19.72 -12.36 -7.15
CA SER A 35 18.40 -12.61 -7.72
C SER A 35 17.36 -13.04 -6.68
N GLY A 36 17.80 -13.66 -5.58
CA GLY A 36 16.94 -14.06 -4.46
C GLY A 36 16.43 -12.88 -3.64
N GLU A 37 17.27 -11.88 -3.36
CA GLU A 37 16.84 -10.67 -2.65
C GLU A 37 15.93 -9.80 -3.51
N LEU A 38 16.24 -9.68 -4.81
CA LEU A 38 15.36 -9.00 -5.76
C LEU A 38 13.99 -9.68 -5.84
N LEU A 39 13.95 -11.02 -5.86
CA LEU A 39 12.69 -11.77 -5.84
C LEU A 39 11.88 -11.48 -4.56
N ARG A 40 12.53 -11.50 -3.39
CA ARG A 40 11.88 -11.17 -2.11
C ARG A 40 11.31 -9.75 -2.11
N LEU A 41 12.07 -8.76 -2.57
CA LEU A 41 11.57 -7.38 -2.65
C LEU A 41 10.37 -7.26 -3.59
N ARG A 42 10.36 -8.00 -4.71
CA ARG A 42 9.20 -8.03 -5.62
C ARG A 42 7.99 -8.73 -5.02
N GLU A 43 8.18 -9.78 -4.22
CA GLU A 43 7.10 -10.44 -3.48
C GLU A 43 6.50 -9.54 -2.40
N ILE A 44 7.36 -8.83 -1.65
CA ILE A 44 6.95 -7.82 -0.68
C ILE A 44 6.16 -6.72 -1.42
N GLN A 45 6.70 -6.15 -2.49
CA GLN A 45 6.01 -5.15 -3.30
C GLN A 45 4.62 -5.62 -3.78
N ARG A 46 4.51 -6.88 -4.24
CA ARG A 46 3.23 -7.46 -4.65
C ARG A 46 2.24 -7.52 -3.49
N THR A 47 2.71 -7.87 -2.30
CA THR A 47 1.91 -7.94 -1.08
C THR A 47 1.37 -6.57 -0.70
N TYR A 48 2.22 -5.54 -0.65
CA TYR A 48 1.79 -4.16 -0.37
C TYR A 48 0.81 -3.64 -1.42
N ARG A 49 1.02 -3.93 -2.71
CA ARG A 49 0.05 -3.58 -3.76
C ARG A 49 -1.30 -4.26 -3.57
N GLY A 50 -1.31 -5.51 -3.09
CA GLY A 50 -2.54 -6.21 -2.69
C GLY A 50 -3.25 -5.52 -1.53
N MET A 51 -2.51 -5.12 -0.49
CA MET A 51 -3.04 -4.35 0.64
C MET A 51 -3.62 -3.01 0.18
N ALA A 52 -2.93 -2.26 -0.68
CA ALA A 52 -3.42 -1.01 -1.24
C ALA A 52 -4.72 -1.20 -2.03
N ALA A 53 -4.84 -2.28 -2.81
CA ALA A 53 -6.05 -2.60 -3.55
C ALA A 53 -7.23 -2.92 -2.61
N SER A 54 -6.98 -3.67 -1.53
CA SER A 54 -8.00 -3.96 -0.51
C SER A 54 -8.43 -2.70 0.25
N LEU A 55 -7.49 -1.83 0.61
CA LEU A 55 -7.80 -0.55 1.28
C LEU A 55 -8.62 0.38 0.39
N ARG A 56 -8.27 0.48 -0.91
CA ARG A 56 -9.08 1.25 -1.88
C ARG A 56 -10.50 0.72 -2.01
N GLN A 57 -10.68 -0.61 -1.99
CA GLN A 57 -12.01 -1.21 -2.00
C GLN A 57 -12.78 -0.92 -0.70
N ALA A 58 -12.13 -1.02 0.46
CA ALA A 58 -12.74 -0.70 1.74
C ALA A 58 -13.20 0.76 1.81
N ILE A 59 -12.38 1.71 1.35
CA ILE A 59 -12.74 3.13 1.25
C ILE A 59 -13.95 3.32 0.33
N ALA A 60 -13.97 2.68 -0.84
CA ALA A 60 -15.08 2.78 -1.78
C ALA A 60 -16.40 2.21 -1.22
N LEU A 61 -16.32 1.16 -0.40
CA LEU A 61 -17.49 0.57 0.28
C LEU A 61 -18.01 1.47 1.40
N GLU A 62 -17.11 2.10 2.16
CA GLU A 62 -17.48 3.09 3.19
C GLU A 62 -18.15 4.30 2.54
N ASP A 63 -17.62 4.78 1.41
CA ASP A 63 -18.21 5.87 0.64
C ASP A 63 -19.63 5.52 0.19
N SER A 64 -19.87 4.28 -0.24
CA SER A 64 -21.19 3.81 -0.66
C SER A 64 -22.17 3.66 0.51
N HIS A 65 -21.70 3.32 1.71
CA HIS A 65 -22.53 3.25 2.92
C HIS A 65 -22.93 4.63 3.45
N HIS A 66 -22.18 5.68 3.12
CA HIS A 66 -22.47 7.03 3.61
C HIS A 66 -23.50 7.79 2.75
N ILE A 67 -23.81 7.29 1.54
CA ILE A 67 -24.78 7.87 0.59
C ILE A 67 -26.15 7.16 0.61
N ALA A 68 -26.31 6.08 1.38
CA ALA A 68 -27.54 5.31 1.54
C ALA A 68 -28.27 5.66 2.84
#